data_AF-A0A938KL36-F1
#
_entry.id   AF-A0A938KL36-F1
#
_cell.length_a   1.000
_cell.length_b   1.000
_cell.length_c   1.000
_cell.angle_alpha   90.00
_cell.angle_beta   90.00
_cell.angle_gamma   90.00
#
_symmetry.space_group_name_H-M   'P 1'
#
loop_
_entity.id
_entity.type
_entity.pdbx_description
1 polymer ?
#
loop_
_entity_poly.entity_id
_entity_poly.type
_entity_poly.pdbx_seq_one_letter_code
_entity_poly.pdbx_strand_id
1 'polypeptide(L)'
;SFIRSGITRLGSGDFRASGELLPIWGGNSISGAFGGEFRMETFSDFRPPFAGLNPPGSGLDPTTNDFLGFSPNSDTHGIRHVTAANAEVVLPLVGRKFTLPLVRSLELAASLRYESYTDFGDTSKPKYGLNWKPTSWMMLRASYNEGFRAPNLAQLFNGSLVRTVTGSNDTYRNTVTGLPTDGPSNRRSIASGNRSLRPEEAKGKSAGFVIDVPIIKGLSVALDYWEIRQSDVISSGGGIPDDTAALQAATQRLLAAGQSIGAIDLGSGTAAYLGDPSVARLPVTQADRDFFAAYNARQAPGNQRAAVGAIDFIKTTYFNKAQQFVNGFDFNLNYKFPKFAIGHFTFNTDWTYLNDFHAYNSATAPRTEYRNGNSGNVGGATPVWRGNSTLSWRRNQWNAGVGFYYIGRYTDNGATTTQTTWDSLGNPSYIQPMFNNGSYVYRYVIHDSKSYNVHLTYRFRSANKYLKNTDIRLGANNVLNAKPPLSADSRGYDVSVYNTMARGRIYSLQITKKL
;
A
#
# COMPACT_ATOMS: atom_id res chain seq x y z
N SER A 1 23.87 25.32 -19.77
CA SER A 1 24.11 23.98 -19.19
C SER A 1 22.78 23.26 -19.05
N PHE A 2 22.74 21.95 -19.27
CA PHE A 2 21.51 21.15 -19.21
C PHE A 2 21.24 20.69 -17.77
N ILE A 3 21.08 21.64 -16.84
CA ILE A 3 20.94 21.34 -15.41
C ILE A 3 19.46 21.45 -15.02
N ARG A 4 18.86 20.32 -14.62
CA ARG A 4 17.59 20.31 -13.89
C ARG A 4 17.84 20.72 -12.45
N SER A 5 17.03 21.63 -11.91
CA SER A 5 17.15 22.12 -10.53
C SER A 5 15.87 21.90 -9.76
N GLY A 6 15.92 21.07 -8.72
CA GLY A 6 14.80 20.83 -7.81
C GLY A 6 15.06 21.49 -6.45
N ILE A 7 14.13 22.31 -5.98
CA ILE A 7 14.21 23.00 -4.70
C ILE A 7 12.93 22.71 -3.91
N THR A 8 13.07 22.18 -2.70
CA THR A 8 11.98 22.05 -1.73
C THR A 8 12.32 22.88 -0.50
N ARG A 9 11.34 23.61 0.04
CA ARG A 9 11.50 24.37 1.29
C ARG A 9 10.37 24.03 2.24
N LEU A 10 10.71 23.98 3.53
CA LEU A 10 9.79 23.74 4.62
C LEU A 10 10.04 24.78 5.70
N GLY A 11 8.98 25.45 6.14
CA GLY A 11 8.99 26.31 7.32
C GLY A 11 7.82 25.94 8.21
N SER A 12 8.00 25.94 9.53
CA SER A 12 6.92 25.65 10.48
C SER A 12 7.12 26.37 11.80
N GLY A 13 6.01 26.62 12.50
CA GLY A 13 5.99 27.03 13.90
C GLY A 13 4.83 26.35 14.61
N ASP A 14 5.05 25.89 15.84
CA ASP A 14 4.03 25.22 16.64
C ASP A 14 4.04 25.66 18.11
N PHE A 15 2.90 25.50 18.77
CA PHE A 15 2.76 25.65 20.22
C PHE A 15 1.99 24.45 20.78
N ARG A 16 2.31 24.06 22.02
CA ARG A 16 1.66 22.95 22.73
C ARG A 16 1.54 23.26 24.21
N ALA A 17 0.45 22.83 24.81
CA ALA A 17 0.22 22.89 26.25
C ALA A 17 -0.46 21.59 26.70
N SER A 18 -0.12 21.12 27.89
CA SER A 18 -0.70 19.90 28.47
C SER A 18 -0.70 19.95 29.99
N GLY A 19 -1.68 19.32 30.61
CA GLY A 19 -1.74 19.21 32.08
C GLY A 19 -2.99 18.51 32.58
N GLU A 20 -3.16 18.51 33.89
CA GLU A 20 -4.44 18.17 34.53
C GLU A 20 -5.41 19.34 34.34
N LEU A 21 -6.62 19.04 33.88
CA LEU A 21 -7.67 20.03 33.61
C LEU A 21 -8.59 20.18 34.82
N LEU A 22 -9.16 19.07 35.27
CA LEU A 22 -10.22 19.04 36.27
C LEU A 22 -10.13 17.75 37.11
N PRO A 23 -10.22 17.82 38.44
CA PRO A 23 -10.39 16.64 39.27
C PRO A 23 -11.77 16.02 39.03
N ILE A 24 -11.87 14.69 39.13
CA ILE A 24 -13.11 13.92 39.07
C ILE A 24 -13.21 12.98 40.29
N TRP A 25 -14.30 12.22 40.38
CA TRP A 25 -14.56 11.35 41.52
C TRP A 25 -13.40 10.38 41.79
N GLY A 26 -13.32 9.95 43.05
CA GLY A 26 -12.36 8.92 43.40
C GLY A 26 -10.89 9.36 43.39
N GLY A 27 -10.63 10.67 43.40
CA GLY A 27 -9.26 11.23 43.43
C GLY A 27 -8.51 11.08 42.12
N ASN A 28 -9.24 10.90 41.01
CA ASN A 28 -8.71 10.92 39.65
C ASN A 28 -8.78 12.35 39.08
N SER A 29 -8.00 12.63 38.03
CA SER A 29 -8.02 13.91 37.30
C SER A 29 -8.16 13.67 35.81
N ILE A 30 -8.96 14.47 35.12
CA ILE A 30 -8.95 14.56 33.66
C ILE A 30 -7.65 15.24 33.25
N SER A 31 -6.91 14.63 32.32
CA SER A 31 -5.75 15.25 31.69
C SER A 31 -6.09 15.66 30.27
N GLY A 32 -5.51 16.75 29.80
CA GLY A 32 -5.68 17.18 28.43
C GLY A 32 -4.44 17.84 27.86
N ALA A 33 -4.41 17.89 26.54
CA ALA A 33 -3.40 18.58 25.76
C ALA A 33 -4.07 19.31 24.60
N PHE A 34 -3.50 20.45 24.20
CA PHE A 34 -3.90 21.16 22.99
C PHE A 34 -2.69 21.81 22.35
N GLY A 35 -2.80 22.09 21.05
CA GLY A 35 -1.72 22.71 20.31
C GLY A 35 -2.19 23.24 18.97
N GLY A 36 -1.34 24.07 18.38
CA GLY A 36 -1.53 24.60 17.04
C GLY A 36 -0.23 24.58 16.27
N GLU A 37 -0.32 24.48 14.95
CA GLU A 37 0.82 24.42 14.03
C GLU A 37 0.49 25.24 12.78
N PHE A 38 1.46 26.02 12.30
CA PHE A 38 1.45 26.59 10.97
C PHE A 38 2.64 26.04 10.19
N ARG A 39 2.41 25.63 8.93
CA ARG A 39 3.45 25.04 8.07
C ARG A 39 3.35 25.58 6.64
N MET A 40 4.50 25.88 6.05
CA MET A 40 4.68 26.27 4.66
C MET A 40 5.53 25.22 3.95
N GLU A 41 5.01 24.70 2.84
CA GLU A 41 5.69 23.75 1.95
C GLU A 41 5.81 24.35 0.55
N THR A 42 6.99 24.27 -0.06
CA THR A 42 7.18 24.63 -1.47
C THR A 42 7.87 23.53 -2.24
N PHE A 43 7.47 23.31 -3.49
CA PHE A 43 8.11 22.42 -4.43
C PHE A 43 8.34 23.16 -5.75
N SER A 44 9.58 23.30 -6.16
CA SER A 44 9.97 23.85 -7.47
C SER A 44 10.88 22.86 -8.19
N ASP A 45 10.56 22.53 -9.44
CA ASP A 45 11.39 21.73 -10.34
C ASP A 45 11.54 22.49 -11.66
N PHE A 46 12.72 23.08 -11.87
CA PHE A 46 13.09 23.82 -13.06
C PHE A 46 13.77 22.89 -14.06
N ARG A 47 13.24 22.85 -15.27
CA ARG A 47 13.78 22.05 -16.38
C ARG A 47 14.72 22.92 -17.24
N PRO A 48 15.73 22.31 -17.87
CA PRO A 48 16.56 23.02 -18.83
C PRO A 48 15.73 23.64 -19.95
N PRO A 49 16.14 24.80 -20.51
CA PRO A 49 15.56 25.30 -21.75
C PRO A 49 15.57 24.22 -22.83
N PHE A 50 14.47 24.08 -23.58
CA PHE A 50 14.31 23.08 -24.65
C PHE A 50 14.38 21.62 -24.16
N ALA A 51 14.03 21.33 -22.91
CA ALA A 51 13.88 19.97 -22.38
C ALA A 51 12.71 19.23 -23.04
N GLY A 52 12.91 18.84 -24.30
CA GLY A 52 11.93 18.20 -25.16
C GLY A 52 10.89 19.16 -25.74
N LEU A 53 11.24 20.41 -26.04
CA LEU A 53 10.39 21.31 -26.83
C LEU A 53 11.18 21.81 -28.03
N ASN A 54 10.56 21.82 -29.21
CA ASN A 54 11.16 22.37 -30.42
C ASN A 54 11.45 23.87 -30.23
N PRO A 55 12.61 24.40 -30.67
CA PRO A 55 12.95 25.81 -30.51
C PRO A 55 11.97 26.73 -31.25
N PRO A 56 11.55 27.88 -30.67
CA PRO A 56 10.82 28.91 -31.40
C PRO A 56 11.60 29.35 -32.65
N GLY A 57 10.92 29.40 -33.80
CA GLY A 57 11.55 29.76 -35.08
C GLY A 57 12.27 28.62 -35.81
N SER A 58 12.24 27.40 -35.29
CA SER A 58 12.79 26.20 -35.97
C SER A 58 11.97 25.72 -37.16
N GLY A 59 10.75 26.24 -37.35
CA GLY A 59 9.78 25.75 -38.34
C GLY A 59 9.01 24.49 -37.89
N LEU A 60 9.27 23.99 -36.68
CA LEU A 60 8.60 22.84 -36.07
C LEU A 60 7.61 23.31 -34.99
N ASP A 61 6.64 22.45 -34.61
CA ASP A 61 5.65 22.78 -33.57
C ASP A 61 6.35 22.99 -32.21
N PRO A 62 6.35 24.22 -31.65
CA PRO A 62 7.08 24.55 -30.43
C PRO A 62 6.44 23.95 -29.17
N THR A 63 5.28 23.31 -29.28
CA THR A 63 4.58 22.63 -28.18
C THR A 63 4.91 21.14 -28.08
N THR A 64 5.68 20.60 -29.04
CA THR A 64 6.03 19.17 -29.14
C THR A 64 7.53 18.95 -29.23
N ASN A 65 7.93 17.68 -29.38
CA ASN A 65 9.30 17.26 -29.63
C ASN A 65 9.37 16.24 -30.75
N ASP A 66 10.37 16.37 -31.61
CA ASP A 66 10.59 15.47 -32.74
C ASP A 66 11.64 14.38 -32.40
N PHE A 67 12.32 14.49 -31.25
CA PHE A 67 13.23 13.44 -30.77
C PHE A 67 12.48 12.24 -30.18
N LEU A 68 12.60 11.09 -30.83
CA LEU A 68 12.06 9.81 -30.34
C LEU A 68 12.61 9.49 -28.94
N GLY A 69 11.70 9.27 -27.97
CA GLY A 69 12.04 8.89 -26.60
C GLY A 69 12.41 10.04 -25.66
N PHE A 70 12.48 11.28 -26.16
CA PHE A 70 12.64 12.48 -25.35
C PHE A 70 11.34 13.27 -25.41
N SER A 71 10.75 13.59 -24.28
CA SER A 71 9.41 14.19 -24.27
C SER A 71 9.40 15.55 -23.61
N PRO A 72 8.50 16.45 -24.03
CA PRO A 72 8.29 17.74 -23.38
C PRO A 72 8.10 17.59 -21.87
N ASN A 73 8.92 18.31 -21.10
CA ASN A 73 8.71 18.46 -19.66
C ASN A 73 8.64 19.95 -19.33
N SER A 74 7.54 20.40 -18.73
CA SER A 74 7.43 21.76 -18.22
C SER A 74 8.02 21.88 -16.81
N ASP A 75 8.32 23.11 -16.42
CA ASP A 75 8.60 23.45 -15.03
C ASP A 75 7.41 23.08 -14.13
N THR A 76 7.70 22.80 -12.87
CA THR A 76 6.68 22.54 -11.85
C THR A 76 6.90 23.46 -10.65
N HIS A 77 5.83 24.10 -10.19
CA HIS A 77 5.84 24.93 -9.00
C HIS A 77 4.56 24.72 -8.18
N GLY A 78 4.74 24.45 -6.88
CA GLY A 78 3.65 24.29 -5.92
C GLY A 78 4.02 24.94 -4.59
N ILE A 79 3.05 25.61 -3.98
CA ILE A 79 3.14 26.19 -2.63
C ILE A 79 1.89 25.77 -1.87
N ARG A 80 2.08 25.41 -0.60
CA ARG A 80 1.01 25.06 0.33
C ARG A 80 1.26 25.71 1.68
N HIS A 81 0.21 26.30 2.23
CA HIS A 81 0.15 26.64 3.65
C HIS A 81 -0.82 25.69 4.36
N VAL A 82 -0.45 25.29 5.57
CA VAL A 82 -1.24 24.42 6.45
C VAL A 82 -1.36 25.09 7.79
N THR A 83 -2.59 25.22 8.28
CA THR A 83 -2.87 25.64 9.65
C THR A 83 -3.58 24.50 10.35
N ALA A 84 -3.08 24.08 11.51
CA ALA A 84 -3.62 22.97 12.27
C ALA A 84 -3.91 23.37 13.72
N ALA A 85 -4.95 22.77 14.28
CA ALA A 85 -5.29 22.81 15.70
C ALA A 85 -5.59 21.39 16.18
N ASN A 86 -5.17 21.07 17.40
CA ASN A 86 -5.46 19.78 18.02
C ASN A 86 -5.86 19.93 19.48
N ALA A 87 -6.67 18.98 19.94
CA ALA A 87 -7.01 18.78 21.33
C ALA A 87 -7.12 17.29 21.66
N GLU A 88 -6.66 16.89 22.84
CA GLU A 88 -6.74 15.53 23.37
C GLU A 88 -7.13 15.57 24.84
N VAL A 89 -7.93 14.59 25.26
CA VAL A 89 -8.38 14.41 26.63
C VAL A 89 -8.33 12.95 27.03
N VAL A 90 -7.89 12.68 28.26
CA VAL A 90 -7.85 11.36 28.88
C VAL A 90 -8.69 11.40 30.16
N LEU A 91 -9.65 10.49 30.25
CA LEU A 91 -10.60 10.37 31.35
C LEU A 91 -10.36 9.04 32.09
N PRO A 92 -9.61 9.05 33.19
CA PRO A 92 -9.43 7.87 34.04
C PRO A 92 -10.65 7.68 34.98
N LEU A 93 -11.70 7.02 34.47
CA LEU A 93 -12.96 6.80 35.19
C LEU A 93 -12.81 5.92 36.44
N VAL A 94 -11.94 4.92 36.39
CA VAL A 94 -11.58 4.05 37.51
C VAL A 94 -10.07 3.98 37.60
N GLY A 95 -9.52 4.33 38.77
CA GLY A 95 -8.10 4.60 38.93
C GLY A 95 -7.55 4.10 40.27
N ARG A 96 -6.32 4.52 40.62
CA ARG A 96 -5.58 3.96 41.77
C ARG A 96 -6.26 4.19 43.13
N LYS A 97 -7.05 5.26 43.27
CA LYS A 97 -7.70 5.66 44.54
C LYS A 97 -9.18 5.26 44.62
N PHE A 98 -9.77 4.81 43.52
CA PHE A 98 -11.18 4.40 43.44
C PHE A 98 -11.30 3.12 42.62
N THR A 99 -11.65 2.02 43.28
CA THR A 99 -11.81 0.70 42.69
C THR A 99 -13.27 0.27 42.78
N LEU A 100 -13.85 -0.14 41.65
CA LEU A 100 -15.13 -0.83 41.64
C LEU A 100 -14.90 -2.35 41.69
N PRO A 101 -15.79 -3.14 42.30
CA PRO A 101 -15.74 -4.59 42.19
C PRO A 101 -15.66 -5.01 40.71
N LEU A 102 -14.73 -5.91 40.39
CA LEU A 102 -14.48 -6.42 39.02
C LEU A 102 -14.01 -5.37 37.98
N VAL A 103 -13.58 -4.17 38.41
CA VAL A 103 -12.96 -3.16 37.55
C VAL A 103 -11.76 -2.53 38.25
N ARG A 104 -10.54 -2.93 37.84
CA ARG A 104 -9.29 -2.39 38.38
C ARG A 104 -8.87 -1.06 37.76
N SER A 105 -9.11 -0.87 36.47
CA SER A 105 -8.93 0.44 35.83
C SER A 105 -9.81 0.58 34.61
N LEU A 106 -10.30 1.78 34.36
CA LEU A 106 -11.06 2.13 33.16
C LEU A 106 -10.65 3.53 32.72
N GLU A 107 -10.13 3.63 31.51
CA GLU A 107 -9.65 4.87 30.92
C GLU A 107 -10.25 5.04 29.53
N LEU A 108 -10.78 6.24 29.28
CA LEU A 108 -11.23 6.67 27.97
C LEU A 108 -10.30 7.76 27.47
N ALA A 109 -10.02 7.77 26.16
CA ALA A 109 -9.28 8.84 25.51
C ALA A 109 -10.06 9.34 24.30
N ALA A 110 -10.03 10.64 24.07
CA ALA A 110 -10.59 11.26 22.87
C ALA A 110 -9.64 12.36 22.37
N SER A 111 -9.45 12.44 21.07
CA SER A 111 -8.72 13.55 20.45
C SER A 111 -9.34 13.95 19.11
N LEU A 112 -9.07 15.18 18.72
CA LEU A 112 -9.49 15.77 17.46
C LEU A 112 -8.35 16.61 16.90
N ARG A 113 -8.05 16.44 15.63
CA ARG A 113 -7.14 17.31 14.88
C ARG A 113 -7.87 17.92 13.69
N TYR A 114 -7.86 19.24 13.60
CA TYR A 114 -8.35 20.02 12.47
C TYR A 114 -7.15 20.55 11.70
N GLU A 115 -7.16 20.44 10.38
CA GLU A 115 -6.19 21.07 9.50
C GLU A 115 -6.88 21.77 8.33
N SER A 116 -6.38 22.95 7.97
CA SER A 116 -6.80 23.72 6.80
C SER A 116 -5.64 23.84 5.82
N TYR A 117 -5.87 23.42 4.58
CA TYR A 117 -4.90 23.49 3.49
C TYR A 117 -5.36 24.48 2.42
N THR A 118 -4.43 25.28 1.90
CA THR A 118 -4.72 26.25 0.84
C THR A 118 -5.01 25.64 -0.52
N ASP A 119 -4.78 24.34 -0.72
CA ASP A 119 -4.91 23.67 -2.01
C ASP A 119 -6.14 22.75 -2.12
N PHE A 120 -6.28 21.74 -1.26
CA PHE A 120 -7.40 20.78 -1.33
C PHE A 120 -8.50 21.03 -0.28
N GLY A 121 -8.31 21.97 0.65
CA GLY A 121 -9.31 22.36 1.66
C GLY A 121 -9.06 21.79 3.06
N ASP A 122 -10.15 21.62 3.81
CA ASP A 122 -10.10 21.37 5.25
C ASP A 122 -10.35 19.90 5.60
N THR A 123 -9.86 19.48 6.77
CA THR A 123 -10.00 18.11 7.27
C THR A 123 -10.07 18.06 8.79
N SER A 124 -10.91 17.18 9.33
CA SER A 124 -11.06 16.93 10.76
C SER A 124 -10.90 15.44 11.03
N LYS A 125 -10.11 15.08 12.04
CA LYS A 125 -9.75 13.70 12.35
C LYS A 125 -9.94 13.37 13.83
N PRO A 126 -11.07 12.74 14.20
CA PRO A 126 -11.28 12.27 15.56
C PRO A 126 -10.56 10.96 15.83
N LYS A 127 -10.24 10.73 17.10
CA LYS A 127 -9.77 9.47 17.63
C LYS A 127 -10.41 9.22 19.00
N TYR A 128 -10.78 7.97 19.24
CA TYR A 128 -11.33 7.48 20.50
C TYR A 128 -10.56 6.23 20.93
N GLY A 129 -10.34 6.08 22.23
CA GLY A 129 -9.65 4.95 22.83
C GLY A 129 -10.32 4.51 24.14
N LEU A 130 -10.28 3.21 24.39
CA LEU A 130 -10.75 2.55 25.60
C LEU A 130 -9.65 1.60 26.09
N ASN A 131 -9.27 1.75 27.35
CA ASN A 131 -8.43 0.80 28.07
C ASN A 131 -9.16 0.34 29.33
N TRP A 132 -9.50 -0.95 29.41
CA TRP A 132 -10.22 -1.53 30.54
C TRP A 132 -9.44 -2.70 31.12
N LYS A 133 -9.19 -2.68 32.43
CA LYS A 133 -8.65 -3.82 33.19
C LYS A 133 -9.71 -4.31 34.17
N PRO A 134 -10.45 -5.38 33.84
CA PRO A 134 -11.39 -5.99 34.79
C PRO A 134 -10.65 -6.59 35.99
N THR A 135 -9.50 -7.22 35.73
CA THR A 135 -8.66 -7.90 36.72
C THR A 135 -7.20 -7.45 36.61
N SER A 136 -6.32 -7.97 37.46
CA SER A 136 -4.87 -7.73 37.30
C SER A 136 -4.23 -8.50 36.17
N TRP A 137 -4.90 -9.55 35.68
CA TRP A 137 -4.38 -10.50 34.71
C TRP A 137 -5.02 -10.35 33.33
N MET A 138 -5.99 -9.44 33.18
CA MET A 138 -6.70 -9.20 31.92
C MET A 138 -6.81 -7.72 31.61
N MET A 139 -6.52 -7.36 30.36
CA MET A 139 -6.78 -6.05 29.78
C MET A 139 -7.59 -6.24 28.49
N LEU A 140 -8.59 -5.38 28.31
CA LEU A 140 -9.30 -5.16 27.06
C LEU A 140 -8.91 -3.76 26.55
N ARG A 141 -8.66 -3.66 25.25
CA ARG A 141 -8.34 -2.39 24.58
C ARG A 141 -9.14 -2.27 23.30
N ALA A 142 -9.60 -1.05 23.00
CA ALA A 142 -10.25 -0.75 21.73
C ALA A 142 -9.93 0.68 21.29
N SER A 143 -9.90 0.91 19.98
CA SER A 143 -9.74 2.24 19.43
C SER A 143 -10.49 2.41 18.11
N TYR A 144 -10.89 3.65 17.85
CA TYR A 144 -11.38 4.13 16.57
C TYR A 144 -10.58 5.38 16.22
N ASN A 145 -10.11 5.51 14.98
CA ASN A 145 -9.44 6.72 14.55
C ASN A 145 -9.73 7.01 13.09
N GLU A 146 -9.81 8.29 12.75
CA GLU A 146 -9.74 8.74 11.37
C GLU A 146 -8.35 9.29 11.09
N GLY A 147 -7.90 9.16 9.85
CA GLY A 147 -6.64 9.72 9.36
C GLY A 147 -6.80 10.16 7.92
N PHE A 148 -5.84 10.91 7.41
CA PHE A 148 -5.79 11.26 6.00
C PHE A 148 -4.36 11.34 5.50
N ARG A 149 -4.21 11.33 4.17
CA ARG A 149 -2.99 11.73 3.49
C ARG A 149 -3.33 12.83 2.50
N ALA A 150 -2.82 14.03 2.74
CA ALA A 150 -2.85 15.10 1.75
C ALA A 150 -2.19 14.63 0.43
N PRO A 151 -2.73 15.02 -0.75
CA PRO A 151 -2.00 14.86 -2.00
C PRO A 151 -0.63 15.54 -1.87
N ASN A 152 0.43 14.96 -2.41
CA ASN A 152 1.72 15.67 -2.39
C ASN A 152 1.75 16.77 -3.47
N LEU A 153 2.62 17.78 -3.31
CA LEU A 153 2.69 18.90 -4.26
C LEU A 153 2.98 18.46 -5.70
N ALA A 154 3.75 17.39 -5.91
CA ALA A 154 4.00 16.85 -7.25
C ALA A 154 2.73 16.22 -7.86
N GLN A 155 1.88 15.56 -7.06
CA GLN A 155 0.60 15.00 -7.50
C GLN A 155 -0.40 16.08 -7.92
N LEU A 156 -0.33 17.27 -7.31
CA LEU A 156 -1.21 18.41 -7.62
C LEU A 156 -0.67 19.28 -8.76
N PHE A 157 0.61 19.61 -8.72
CA PHE A 157 1.19 20.71 -9.50
C PHE A 157 2.12 20.28 -10.64
N ASN A 158 2.50 19.00 -10.75
CA ASN A 158 3.31 18.54 -11.88
C ASN A 158 2.67 19.00 -13.19
N GLY A 159 3.46 19.69 -14.01
CA GLY A 159 2.99 20.05 -15.34
C GLY A 159 2.86 18.83 -16.26
N SER A 160 2.34 19.04 -17.46
CA SER A 160 2.12 17.97 -18.42
C SER A 160 3.44 17.38 -18.89
N LEU A 161 3.59 16.08 -18.68
CA LEU A 161 4.68 15.25 -19.17
C LEU A 161 4.09 14.35 -20.24
N VAL A 162 4.53 14.57 -21.48
CA VAL A 162 4.28 13.60 -22.54
C VAL A 162 5.31 12.48 -22.38
N ARG A 163 4.98 11.24 -22.72
CA ARG A 163 5.91 10.09 -22.80
C ARG A 163 5.51 9.19 -23.94
N THR A 164 6.45 8.38 -24.43
CA THR A 164 6.15 7.26 -25.31
C THR A 164 6.15 5.98 -24.49
N VAL A 165 5.04 5.26 -24.47
CA VAL A 165 4.93 3.92 -23.90
C VAL A 165 5.11 2.92 -25.02
N THR A 166 6.10 2.03 -24.89
CA THR A 166 6.41 1.01 -25.89
C THR A 166 5.65 -0.29 -25.63
N GLY A 167 5.33 -1.03 -26.69
CA GLY A 167 4.67 -2.34 -26.58
C GLY A 167 3.26 -2.30 -26.01
N SER A 168 2.62 -1.13 -26.03
CA SER A 168 1.23 -0.97 -25.61
C SER A 168 0.35 -1.76 -26.59
N ASN A 169 -0.60 -2.57 -26.13
CA ASN A 169 -1.47 -3.40 -26.99
C ASN A 169 -2.94 -3.02 -26.78
N ASP A 170 -3.65 -2.56 -27.81
CA ASP A 170 -5.10 -2.30 -27.77
C ASP A 170 -5.85 -3.62 -27.88
N THR A 171 -6.03 -4.30 -26.76
CA THR A 171 -6.70 -5.61 -26.71
C THR A 171 -8.16 -5.57 -27.21
N TYR A 172 -8.80 -4.40 -27.17
CA TYR A 172 -10.16 -4.21 -27.69
C TYR A 172 -10.17 -4.18 -29.23
N ARG A 173 -9.23 -3.47 -29.87
CA ARG A 173 -9.16 -3.33 -31.34
C ARG A 173 -8.27 -4.35 -32.04
N ASN A 174 -7.14 -4.74 -31.48
CA ASN A 174 -6.12 -5.58 -32.15
C ASN A 174 -6.72 -6.88 -32.70
N THR A 175 -7.55 -7.56 -31.91
CA THR A 175 -8.24 -8.80 -32.32
C THR A 175 -9.34 -8.59 -33.37
N VAL A 176 -9.78 -7.35 -33.57
CA VAL A 176 -10.84 -6.96 -34.53
C VAL A 176 -10.21 -6.53 -35.86
N THR A 177 -9.20 -5.67 -35.81
CA THR A 177 -8.64 -4.99 -36.98
C THR A 177 -7.39 -5.70 -37.53
N GLY A 178 -6.61 -6.37 -36.67
CA GLY A 178 -5.31 -6.94 -37.02
C GLY A 178 -4.25 -5.91 -37.42
N LEU A 179 -4.52 -4.61 -37.22
CA LEU A 179 -3.61 -3.54 -37.65
C LEU A 179 -2.39 -3.44 -36.72
N PRO A 180 -1.17 -3.22 -37.26
CA PRO A 180 0.02 -3.02 -36.43
C PRO A 180 -0.10 -1.89 -35.41
N THR A 181 -0.89 -0.85 -35.73
CA THR A 181 -1.17 0.29 -34.84
C THR A 181 -2.00 -0.08 -33.61
N ASP A 182 -2.86 -1.11 -33.74
CA ASP A 182 -3.69 -1.62 -32.64
C ASP A 182 -2.94 -2.69 -31.83
N GLY A 183 -1.96 -3.38 -32.43
CA GLY A 183 -1.05 -4.30 -31.75
C GLY A 183 -0.06 -3.67 -30.78
N PRO A 184 1.01 -4.39 -30.38
CA PRO A 184 2.10 -3.87 -29.55
C PRO A 184 2.81 -2.69 -30.25
N SER A 185 2.35 -1.47 -29.98
CA SER A 185 2.79 -0.26 -30.64
C SER A 185 3.22 0.81 -29.64
N ASN A 186 3.93 1.82 -30.15
CA ASN A 186 4.33 2.97 -29.36
C ASN A 186 3.15 3.93 -29.27
N ARG A 187 2.67 4.21 -28.05
CA ARG A 187 1.57 5.14 -27.82
C ARG A 187 2.01 6.32 -26.98
N ARG A 188 1.42 7.48 -27.23
CA ARG A 188 1.61 8.66 -26.41
C ARG A 188 0.94 8.44 -25.05
N SER A 189 1.64 8.80 -23.99
CA SER A 189 1.13 8.88 -22.63
C SER A 189 1.26 10.30 -22.15
N ILE A 190 0.23 10.85 -21.50
CA ILE A 190 0.24 12.19 -20.93
C ILE A 190 0.03 12.03 -19.42
N ALA A 191 1.08 12.29 -18.66
CA ALA A 191 1.03 12.38 -17.20
C ALA A 191 0.95 13.85 -16.80
N SER A 192 0.08 14.19 -15.87
CA SER A 192 0.06 15.51 -15.26
C SER A 192 -0.33 15.41 -13.80
N GLY A 193 -0.02 16.45 -13.04
CA GLY A 193 -0.66 16.70 -11.76
C GLY A 193 -2.17 16.90 -11.95
N ASN A 194 -2.91 16.74 -10.87
CA ASN A 194 -4.34 16.94 -10.83
C ASN A 194 -4.69 17.79 -9.61
N ARG A 195 -5.08 19.05 -9.85
CA ARG A 195 -5.45 20.00 -8.78
C ARG A 195 -6.82 19.71 -8.16
N SER A 196 -7.60 18.81 -8.75
CA SER A 196 -8.89 18.36 -8.23
C SER A 196 -8.79 17.13 -7.31
N LEU A 197 -7.57 16.68 -6.99
CA LEU A 197 -7.39 15.60 -6.03
C LEU A 197 -7.92 16.00 -4.65
N ARG A 198 -8.67 15.07 -4.08
CA ARG A 198 -9.09 15.11 -2.67
C ARG A 198 -8.05 14.39 -1.81
N PRO A 199 -8.00 14.65 -0.50
CA PRO A 199 -7.15 13.89 0.41
C PRO A 199 -7.56 12.42 0.41
N GLU A 200 -6.59 11.53 0.59
CA GLU A 200 -6.89 10.14 0.92
C GLU A 200 -7.44 10.09 2.33
N GLU A 201 -8.55 9.42 2.54
CA GLU A 201 -9.21 9.27 3.83
C GLU A 201 -9.00 7.87 4.38
N ALA A 202 -8.84 7.74 5.69
CA ALA A 202 -8.62 6.47 6.36
C ALA A 202 -9.44 6.38 7.64
N LYS A 203 -10.10 5.24 7.86
CA LYS A 203 -10.78 4.89 9.11
C LYS A 203 -10.18 3.61 9.66
N GLY A 204 -9.63 3.71 10.86
CA GLY A 204 -9.01 2.63 11.60
C GLY A 204 -9.88 2.19 12.76
N LYS A 205 -9.99 0.87 12.96
CA LYS A 205 -10.59 0.26 14.15
C LYS A 205 -9.64 -0.79 14.69
N SER A 206 -9.50 -0.86 16.01
CA SER A 206 -8.84 -1.99 16.65
C SER A 206 -9.57 -2.40 17.93
N ALA A 207 -9.52 -3.70 18.22
CA ALA A 207 -10.04 -4.26 19.46
C ALA A 207 -9.20 -5.48 19.81
N GLY A 208 -8.81 -5.61 21.08
CA GLY A 208 -7.98 -6.73 21.49
C GLY A 208 -7.98 -6.93 22.98
N PHE A 209 -7.37 -8.03 23.38
CA PHE A 209 -7.20 -8.39 24.77
C PHE A 209 -5.78 -8.85 25.06
N VAL A 210 -5.35 -8.66 26.29
CA VAL A 210 -4.10 -9.15 26.84
C VAL A 210 -4.42 -9.96 28.09
N ILE A 211 -3.87 -11.18 28.17
CA ILE A 211 -4.02 -12.09 29.31
C ILE A 211 -2.63 -12.43 29.84
N ASP A 212 -2.33 -12.00 31.06
CA ASP A 212 -1.22 -12.53 31.86
C ASP A 212 -1.69 -13.81 32.54
N VAL A 213 -1.29 -14.98 32.03
CA VAL A 213 -1.87 -16.27 32.43
C VAL A 213 -1.55 -16.57 33.91
N PRO A 214 -2.55 -16.56 34.83
CA PRO A 214 -2.26 -16.60 36.26
C PRO A 214 -1.58 -17.90 36.71
N ILE A 215 -1.91 -19.01 36.05
CA ILE A 215 -1.42 -20.35 36.36
C ILE A 215 0.03 -20.53 35.87
N ILE A 216 0.46 -19.78 34.84
CA ILE A 216 1.78 -19.89 34.22
C ILE A 216 2.51 -18.55 34.39
N LYS A 217 3.23 -18.40 35.49
CA LYS A 217 3.98 -17.18 35.80
C LYS A 217 4.92 -16.80 34.66
N GLY A 218 4.84 -15.54 34.22
CA GLY A 218 5.68 -14.98 33.17
C GLY A 218 5.15 -15.18 31.75
N LEU A 219 4.00 -15.86 31.56
CA LEU A 219 3.31 -15.99 30.28
C LEU A 219 2.28 -14.87 30.10
N SER A 220 2.37 -14.16 28.98
CA SER A 220 1.41 -13.15 28.54
C SER A 220 1.03 -13.45 27.09
N VAL A 221 -0.26 -13.40 26.78
CA VAL A 221 -0.82 -13.64 25.45
C VAL A 221 -1.71 -12.47 25.06
N ALA A 222 -1.62 -12.03 23.82
CA ALA A 222 -2.52 -11.03 23.26
C ALA A 222 -3.07 -11.47 21.90
N LEU A 223 -4.31 -11.05 21.65
CA LEU A 223 -4.97 -11.14 20.35
C LEU A 223 -5.60 -9.79 20.05
N ASP A 224 -5.27 -9.24 18.89
CA ASP A 224 -5.79 -7.94 18.43
C ASP A 224 -6.39 -8.08 17.04
N TYR A 225 -7.64 -7.67 16.89
CA TYR A 225 -8.24 -7.39 15.59
C TYR A 225 -7.90 -5.97 15.17
N TRP A 226 -7.56 -5.79 13.90
CA TRP A 226 -7.36 -4.48 13.30
C TRP A 226 -8.05 -4.40 11.93
N GLU A 227 -8.54 -3.22 11.60
CA GLU A 227 -9.18 -2.90 10.32
C GLU A 227 -8.79 -1.49 9.88
N ILE A 228 -8.48 -1.35 8.60
CA ILE A 228 -8.22 -0.07 7.95
C ILE A 228 -9.05 -0.01 6.66
N ARG A 229 -9.94 0.98 6.61
CA ARG A 229 -10.71 1.33 5.42
C ARG A 229 -10.20 2.65 4.88
N GLN A 230 -9.68 2.64 3.68
CA GLN A 230 -9.26 3.84 2.97
C GLN A 230 -10.28 4.18 1.88
N SER A 231 -10.55 5.45 1.69
CA SER A 231 -11.30 5.98 0.55
C SER A 231 -10.49 7.08 -0.11
N ASP A 232 -10.80 7.36 -1.36
CA ASP A 232 -10.12 8.39 -2.14
C ASP A 232 -8.60 8.14 -2.28
N VAL A 233 -8.14 6.88 -2.24
CA VAL A 233 -6.71 6.53 -2.40
C VAL A 233 -6.21 7.08 -3.72
N ILE A 234 -5.21 7.96 -3.67
CA ILE A 234 -4.62 8.58 -4.84
C ILE A 234 -3.81 7.54 -5.57
N SER A 235 -4.30 7.17 -6.73
CA SER A 235 -3.60 6.31 -7.67
C SER A 235 -3.28 7.12 -8.91
N SER A 236 -2.16 6.81 -9.55
CA SER A 236 -2.13 6.93 -11.00
C SER A 236 -2.77 5.67 -11.55
N GLY A 237 -3.61 5.78 -12.58
CA GLY A 237 -4.18 4.57 -13.16
C GLY A 237 -5.24 4.83 -14.22
N GLY A 238 -5.83 3.69 -14.57
CA GLY A 238 -6.47 3.41 -15.83
C GLY A 238 -5.43 2.94 -16.87
N GLY A 239 -5.82 1.95 -17.65
CA GLY A 239 -5.00 1.35 -18.68
C GLY A 239 -5.88 0.70 -19.72
N ILE A 240 -5.27 0.27 -20.81
CA ILE A 240 -5.98 -0.39 -21.90
C ILE A 240 -6.80 -1.62 -21.43
N PRO A 241 -6.37 -2.43 -20.44
CA PRO A 241 -7.21 -3.51 -19.92
C PRO A 241 -8.51 -3.03 -19.27
N ASP A 242 -8.45 -1.96 -18.47
CA ASP A 242 -9.62 -1.37 -17.82
C ASP A 242 -10.56 -0.76 -18.87
N ASP A 243 -10.00 -0.10 -19.88
CA ASP A 243 -10.74 0.42 -21.04
C ASP A 243 -11.46 -0.70 -21.81
N THR A 244 -10.74 -1.80 -22.09
CA THR A 244 -11.31 -2.97 -22.77
C THR A 244 -12.50 -3.54 -22.00
N ALA A 245 -12.38 -3.67 -20.68
CA ALA A 245 -13.44 -4.19 -19.82
C ALA A 245 -14.66 -3.25 -19.78
N ALA A 246 -14.44 -1.94 -19.67
CA ALA A 246 -15.49 -0.92 -19.67
C ALA A 246 -16.28 -0.91 -21.00
N LEU A 247 -15.57 -0.95 -22.14
CA LEU A 247 -16.19 -0.99 -23.47
C LEU A 247 -17.00 -2.27 -23.69
N GLN A 248 -16.50 -3.42 -23.26
CA GLN A 248 -17.22 -4.70 -23.33
C GLN A 248 -18.48 -4.65 -22.47
N ALA A 249 -18.39 -4.19 -21.22
CA ALA A 249 -19.54 -4.08 -20.33
C ALA A 249 -20.60 -3.11 -20.88
N ALA A 250 -20.18 -1.95 -21.40
CA ALA A 250 -21.07 -0.97 -22.01
C ALA A 250 -21.77 -1.54 -23.25
N THR A 251 -21.03 -2.21 -24.14
CA THR A 251 -21.58 -2.89 -25.32
C THR A 251 -22.65 -3.91 -24.91
N GLN A 252 -22.31 -4.81 -23.99
CA GLN A 252 -23.23 -5.87 -23.56
C GLN A 252 -24.48 -5.31 -22.86
N ARG A 253 -24.35 -4.26 -22.06
CA ARG A 253 -25.49 -3.56 -21.45
C ARG A 253 -26.44 -2.98 -22.51
N LEU A 254 -25.90 -2.37 -23.56
CA LEU A 254 -26.70 -1.73 -24.61
C LEU A 254 -27.34 -2.76 -25.56
N LEU A 255 -26.65 -3.86 -25.86
CA LEU A 255 -27.23 -5.02 -26.53
C LEU A 255 -28.41 -5.61 -25.72
N ALA A 256 -28.22 -5.80 -24.40
CA ALA A 256 -29.28 -6.27 -23.51
C ALA A 256 -30.47 -5.30 -23.42
N ALA A 257 -30.25 -4.00 -23.64
CA ALA A 257 -31.29 -3.00 -23.76
C ALA A 257 -31.99 -2.97 -25.15
N GLY A 258 -31.65 -3.90 -26.04
CA GLY A 258 -32.28 -4.05 -27.36
C GLY A 258 -31.66 -3.21 -28.48
N GLN A 259 -30.54 -2.53 -28.25
CA GLN A 259 -29.85 -1.81 -29.32
C GLN A 259 -29.14 -2.79 -30.25
N SER A 260 -29.24 -2.56 -31.57
CA SER A 260 -28.45 -3.33 -32.54
C SER A 260 -26.96 -2.97 -32.45
N ILE A 261 -26.06 -3.94 -32.64
CA ILE A 261 -24.61 -3.73 -32.48
C ILE A 261 -24.05 -2.58 -33.33
N GLY A 262 -24.58 -2.37 -34.54
CA GLY A 262 -24.15 -1.30 -35.44
C GLY A 262 -24.64 0.10 -35.04
N ALA A 263 -25.65 0.19 -34.16
CA ALA A 263 -26.21 1.45 -33.67
C ALA A 263 -25.65 1.88 -32.30
N ILE A 264 -24.84 1.03 -31.65
CA ILE A 264 -24.25 1.35 -30.36
C ILE A 264 -23.12 2.36 -30.56
N ASP A 265 -23.30 3.56 -30.00
CA ASP A 265 -22.25 4.56 -29.88
C ASP A 265 -21.69 4.56 -28.45
N LEU A 266 -20.40 4.23 -28.32
CA LEU A 266 -19.68 4.27 -27.05
C LEU A 266 -19.02 5.63 -26.78
N GLY A 267 -19.25 6.64 -27.63
CA GLY A 267 -18.78 8.00 -27.46
C GLY A 267 -17.29 8.21 -27.76
N SER A 268 -16.67 7.32 -28.56
CA SER A 268 -15.24 7.39 -28.91
C SER A 268 -14.88 8.75 -29.51
N GLY A 269 -13.87 9.43 -28.97
CA GLY A 269 -13.47 10.78 -29.39
C GLY A 269 -14.31 11.92 -28.79
N THR A 270 -15.21 11.64 -27.84
CA THR A 270 -16.09 12.65 -27.23
C THR A 270 -16.01 12.66 -25.70
N ALA A 271 -16.58 13.68 -25.07
CA ALA A 271 -16.72 13.73 -23.60
C ALA A 271 -17.70 12.68 -23.03
N ALA A 272 -18.54 12.06 -23.88
CA ALA A 272 -19.50 11.02 -23.50
C ALA A 272 -18.93 9.60 -23.61
N TYR A 273 -17.60 9.46 -23.75
CA TYR A 273 -16.93 8.18 -23.88
C TYR A 273 -17.23 7.24 -22.70
N LEU A 274 -17.69 6.03 -23.01
CA LEU A 274 -18.11 5.02 -22.02
C LEU A 274 -16.98 4.05 -21.61
N GLY A 275 -15.79 4.17 -22.21
CA GLY A 275 -14.61 3.42 -21.82
C GLY A 275 -13.91 4.02 -20.59
N ASP A 276 -12.66 3.62 -20.35
CA ASP A 276 -11.92 4.13 -19.20
C ASP A 276 -11.47 5.59 -19.47
N PRO A 277 -11.72 6.53 -18.54
CA PRO A 277 -11.38 7.95 -18.73
C PRO A 277 -9.87 8.20 -18.87
N SER A 278 -9.03 7.23 -18.53
CA SER A 278 -7.59 7.26 -18.73
C SER A 278 -7.17 6.95 -20.18
N VAL A 279 -8.08 6.54 -21.06
CA VAL A 279 -7.77 6.25 -22.47
C VAL A 279 -8.53 7.24 -23.35
N ALA A 280 -7.79 8.06 -24.08
CA ALA A 280 -8.37 8.91 -25.12
C ALA A 280 -8.32 8.16 -26.45
N ARG A 281 -9.49 7.98 -27.06
CA ARG A 281 -9.64 7.41 -28.40
C ARG A 281 -10.00 8.48 -29.40
N LEU A 282 -9.61 8.28 -30.65
CA LEU A 282 -10.04 9.08 -31.78
C LEU A 282 -11.55 8.85 -32.08
N PRO A 283 -12.20 9.76 -32.80
CA PRO A 283 -13.54 9.52 -33.35
C PRO A 283 -13.59 8.26 -34.23
N VAL A 284 -14.74 7.58 -34.24
CA VAL A 284 -14.95 6.37 -35.05
C VAL A 284 -14.96 6.72 -36.55
N THR A 285 -14.08 6.10 -37.32
CA THR A 285 -14.03 6.23 -38.79
C THR A 285 -14.91 5.20 -39.50
N GLN A 286 -15.16 5.35 -40.80
CA GLN A 286 -15.89 4.34 -41.57
C GLN A 286 -15.13 3.00 -41.62
N ALA A 287 -13.80 3.05 -41.81
CA ALA A 287 -12.97 1.85 -41.78
C ALA A 287 -13.09 1.08 -40.46
N ASP A 288 -13.17 1.80 -39.33
CA ASP A 288 -13.41 1.17 -38.03
C ASP A 288 -14.76 0.42 -38.02
N ARG A 289 -15.84 1.06 -38.49
CA ARG A 289 -17.16 0.41 -38.57
C ARG A 289 -17.12 -0.85 -39.41
N ASP A 290 -16.39 -0.82 -40.54
CA ASP A 290 -16.27 -1.96 -41.44
C ASP A 290 -15.50 -3.13 -40.79
N PHE A 291 -14.38 -2.86 -40.11
CA PHE A 291 -13.64 -3.86 -39.34
C PHE A 291 -14.50 -4.50 -38.25
N PHE A 292 -15.18 -3.67 -37.45
CA PHE A 292 -16.04 -4.15 -36.37
C PHE A 292 -17.25 -4.93 -36.90
N ALA A 293 -17.86 -4.51 -38.02
CA ALA A 293 -18.94 -5.24 -38.66
C ALA A 293 -18.49 -6.62 -39.13
N ALA A 294 -17.33 -6.70 -39.80
CA ALA A 294 -16.76 -7.97 -40.26
C ALA A 294 -16.40 -8.92 -39.12
N TYR A 295 -15.87 -8.38 -38.01
CA TYR A 295 -15.62 -9.15 -36.79
C TYR A 295 -16.93 -9.66 -36.19
N ASN A 296 -17.91 -8.78 -35.96
CA ASN A 296 -19.18 -9.12 -35.31
C ASN A 296 -20.04 -10.10 -36.11
N ALA A 297 -19.92 -10.11 -37.45
CA ALA A 297 -20.59 -11.08 -38.32
C ALA A 297 -20.18 -12.55 -38.04
N ARG A 298 -19.03 -12.75 -37.37
CA ARG A 298 -18.49 -14.07 -37.01
C ARG A 298 -18.63 -14.38 -35.52
N GLN A 299 -19.18 -13.47 -34.72
CA GLN A 299 -19.30 -13.62 -33.27
C GLN A 299 -20.72 -13.97 -32.85
N ALA A 300 -20.84 -14.78 -31.79
CA ALA A 300 -22.09 -14.90 -31.05
C ALA A 300 -22.46 -13.55 -30.42
N PRO A 301 -23.75 -13.23 -30.20
CA PRO A 301 -24.19 -11.94 -29.67
C PRO A 301 -23.47 -11.48 -28.39
N GLY A 302 -23.20 -12.40 -27.47
CA GLY A 302 -22.47 -12.11 -26.22
C GLY A 302 -20.98 -11.75 -26.39
N ASN A 303 -20.41 -11.97 -27.58
CA ASN A 303 -19.00 -11.69 -27.90
C ASN A 303 -18.85 -10.52 -28.89
N GLN A 304 -19.95 -9.91 -29.31
CA GLN A 304 -19.92 -8.75 -30.19
C GLN A 304 -19.36 -7.51 -29.48
N ARG A 305 -18.72 -6.63 -30.26
CA ARG A 305 -18.05 -5.41 -29.81
C ARG A 305 -18.57 -4.21 -30.59
N ALA A 306 -18.96 -3.14 -29.91
CA ALA A 306 -19.31 -1.90 -30.60
C ALA A 306 -18.04 -1.19 -31.09
N ALA A 307 -18.17 -0.46 -32.20
CA ALA A 307 -17.05 0.20 -32.86
C ALA A 307 -16.50 1.36 -32.01
N VAL A 308 -15.18 1.44 -31.90
CA VAL A 308 -14.44 2.55 -31.27
C VAL A 308 -13.28 2.94 -32.17
N GLY A 309 -12.82 4.18 -32.10
CA GLY A 309 -11.63 4.65 -32.80
C GLY A 309 -10.33 4.16 -32.16
N ALA A 310 -9.21 4.36 -32.87
CA ALA A 310 -7.89 4.01 -32.37
C ALA A 310 -7.54 4.82 -31.11
N ILE A 311 -6.66 4.28 -30.26
CA ILE A 311 -6.15 5.04 -29.12
C ILE A 311 -5.28 6.19 -29.63
N ASP A 312 -5.61 7.41 -29.21
CA ASP A 312 -4.81 8.60 -29.45
C ASP A 312 -3.68 8.69 -28.41
N PHE A 313 -4.07 8.75 -27.13
CA PHE A 313 -3.12 8.76 -26.01
C PHE A 313 -3.71 8.16 -24.74
N ILE A 314 -2.81 7.75 -23.85
CA ILE A 314 -3.14 7.28 -22.50
C ILE A 314 -2.91 8.43 -21.52
N LYS A 315 -3.90 8.75 -20.70
CA LYS A 315 -3.76 9.67 -19.58
C LYS A 315 -3.28 8.89 -18.37
N THR A 316 -2.14 9.26 -17.82
CA THR A 316 -1.62 8.73 -16.56
C THR A 316 -1.67 9.81 -15.51
N THR A 317 -2.85 10.40 -15.33
CA THR A 317 -3.13 11.43 -14.34
C THR A 317 -3.52 10.79 -13.01
N TYR A 318 -3.25 11.48 -11.92
CA TYR A 318 -3.68 11.03 -10.61
C TYR A 318 -5.20 11.16 -10.45
N PHE A 319 -5.83 10.17 -9.82
CA PHE A 319 -7.24 10.21 -9.43
C PHE A 319 -7.42 9.56 -8.05
N ASN A 320 -8.55 9.87 -7.40
CA ASN A 320 -8.95 9.27 -6.13
C ASN A 320 -9.75 7.96 -6.40
N LYS A 321 -9.21 6.81 -6.01
CA LYS A 321 -9.93 5.52 -6.05
C LYS A 321 -11.12 5.53 -5.08
N ALA A 322 -12.16 4.76 -5.39
CA ALA A 322 -13.34 4.69 -4.53
C ALA A 322 -13.01 4.16 -3.12
N GLN A 323 -12.38 2.99 -3.01
CA GLN A 323 -12.14 2.37 -1.71
C GLN A 323 -11.01 1.33 -1.73
N GLN A 324 -10.30 1.21 -0.62
CA GLN A 324 -9.44 0.09 -0.27
C GLN A 324 -9.75 -0.37 1.16
N PHE A 325 -9.70 -1.66 1.40
CA PHE A 325 -10.04 -2.25 2.69
C PHE A 325 -9.05 -3.33 3.06
N VAL A 326 -8.59 -3.33 4.30
CA VAL A 326 -7.72 -4.37 4.84
C VAL A 326 -8.04 -4.64 6.30
N ASN A 327 -8.10 -5.91 6.70
CA ASN A 327 -8.23 -6.29 8.10
C ASN A 327 -7.46 -7.58 8.42
N GLY A 328 -7.22 -7.78 9.70
CA GLY A 328 -6.46 -8.93 10.17
C GLY A 328 -6.47 -9.09 11.68
N PHE A 329 -5.73 -10.10 12.10
CA PHE A 329 -5.53 -10.43 13.50
C PHE A 329 -4.04 -10.53 13.80
N ASP A 330 -3.62 -9.90 14.88
CA ASP A 330 -2.27 -10.04 15.41
C ASP A 330 -2.29 -10.90 16.67
N PHE A 331 -1.38 -11.86 16.74
CA PHE A 331 -1.18 -12.78 17.84
C PHE A 331 0.20 -12.50 18.44
N ASN A 332 0.22 -12.12 19.71
CA ASN A 332 1.45 -11.94 20.47
C ASN A 332 1.49 -12.91 21.64
N LEU A 333 2.66 -13.52 21.86
CA LEU A 333 2.92 -14.27 23.08
C LEU A 333 4.32 -13.93 23.60
N ASN A 334 4.38 -13.56 24.87
CA ASN A 334 5.60 -13.36 25.63
C ASN A 334 5.68 -14.38 26.75
N TYR A 335 6.77 -15.12 26.85
CA TYR A 335 7.00 -16.04 27.95
C TYR A 335 8.38 -15.87 28.56
N LYS A 336 8.41 -15.39 29.80
CA LYS A 336 9.60 -15.42 30.67
C LYS A 336 9.58 -16.74 31.45
N PHE A 337 10.43 -17.67 31.03
CA PHE A 337 10.51 -18.98 31.66
C PHE A 337 10.97 -18.85 33.13
N PRO A 338 10.64 -19.85 33.97
CA PRO A 338 11.30 -20.02 35.25
C PRO A 338 12.83 -20.04 35.10
N LYS A 339 13.52 -19.63 36.16
CA LYS A 339 14.98 -19.69 36.19
C LYS A 339 15.43 -21.15 36.18
N PHE A 340 16.16 -21.56 35.15
CA PHE A 340 16.81 -22.87 35.11
C PHE A 340 18.27 -22.76 35.54
N ALA A 341 18.88 -23.89 35.95
CA ALA A 341 20.31 -23.96 36.27
C ALA A 341 21.20 -23.54 35.09
N ILE A 342 20.73 -23.79 33.87
CA ILE A 342 21.43 -23.44 32.64
C ILE A 342 21.24 -21.98 32.20
N GLY A 343 20.42 -21.18 32.91
CA GLY A 343 20.21 -19.76 32.61
C GLY A 343 18.72 -19.38 32.53
N HIS A 344 18.50 -18.15 32.07
CA HIS A 344 17.16 -17.59 31.89
C HIS A 344 16.80 -17.62 30.41
N PHE A 345 15.57 -18.03 30.12
CA PHE A 345 15.01 -18.00 28.77
C PHE A 345 13.84 -17.03 28.69
N THR A 346 13.75 -16.38 27.54
CA THR A 346 12.57 -15.62 27.16
C THR A 346 12.19 -16.04 25.74
N PHE A 347 10.93 -16.40 25.55
CA PHE A 347 10.35 -16.66 24.25
C PHE A 347 9.36 -15.55 23.89
N ASN A 348 9.52 -14.96 22.71
CA ASN A 348 8.61 -13.97 22.17
C ASN A 348 8.15 -14.45 20.81
N THR A 349 6.87 -14.29 20.49
CA THR A 349 6.39 -14.55 19.14
C THR A 349 5.31 -13.57 18.73
N ASP A 350 5.38 -13.16 17.47
CA ASP A 350 4.48 -12.20 16.84
C ASP A 350 4.03 -12.78 15.50
N TRP A 351 2.72 -12.92 15.30
CA TRP A 351 2.13 -13.46 14.08
C TRP A 351 0.96 -12.61 13.64
N THR A 352 0.85 -12.37 12.33
CA THR A 352 -0.28 -11.68 11.72
C THR A 352 -1.00 -12.62 10.77
N TYR A 353 -2.32 -12.67 10.89
CA TYR A 353 -3.24 -13.27 9.93
C TYR A 353 -3.95 -12.19 9.14
N LEU A 354 -3.73 -12.15 7.82
CA LEU A 354 -4.44 -11.27 6.91
C LEU A 354 -5.79 -11.90 6.56
N ASN A 355 -6.88 -11.29 7.01
CA ASN A 355 -8.22 -11.83 6.84
C ASN A 355 -8.87 -11.39 5.51
N ASP A 356 -8.82 -10.10 5.20
CA ASP A 356 -9.33 -9.53 3.94
C ASP A 356 -8.39 -8.40 3.49
N PHE A 357 -8.16 -8.29 2.18
CA PHE A 357 -7.48 -7.15 1.57
C PHE A 357 -7.95 -6.95 0.12
N HIS A 358 -8.71 -5.89 -0.15
CA HIS A 358 -9.23 -5.62 -1.49
C HIS A 358 -9.39 -4.12 -1.78
N ALA A 359 -9.69 -3.77 -3.03
CA ALA A 359 -10.03 -2.42 -3.44
C ALA A 359 -11.08 -2.35 -4.56
N TYR A 360 -11.64 -1.16 -4.73
CA TYR A 360 -12.52 -0.76 -5.82
C TYR A 360 -11.95 0.51 -6.46
N ASN A 361 -11.61 0.46 -7.75
CA ASN A 361 -11.04 1.62 -8.46
C ASN A 361 -12.08 2.73 -8.63
N SER A 362 -13.33 2.38 -8.89
CA SER A 362 -14.49 3.28 -8.93
C SER A 362 -15.68 2.64 -8.19
N ALA A 363 -16.75 3.41 -7.96
CA ALA A 363 -17.93 2.92 -7.25
C ALA A 363 -18.64 1.74 -7.93
N THR A 364 -18.47 1.58 -9.24
CA THR A 364 -19.06 0.51 -10.05
C THR A 364 -18.03 -0.53 -10.52
N ALA A 365 -16.75 -0.31 -10.24
CA ALA A 365 -15.69 -1.24 -10.63
C ALA A 365 -15.83 -2.56 -9.85
N PRO A 366 -15.46 -3.70 -10.46
CA PRO A 366 -15.43 -4.95 -9.73
C PRO A 366 -14.32 -4.95 -8.66
N ARG A 367 -14.49 -5.83 -7.65
CA ARG A 367 -13.53 -6.00 -6.56
C ARG A 367 -12.17 -6.47 -7.07
N THR A 368 -11.12 -5.68 -6.79
CA THR A 368 -9.73 -6.10 -6.95
C THR A 368 -9.26 -6.78 -5.67
N GLU A 369 -8.92 -8.06 -5.74
CA GLU A 369 -8.42 -8.88 -4.64
C GLU A 369 -6.90 -8.71 -4.48
N TYR A 370 -6.49 -8.28 -3.29
CA TYR A 370 -5.09 -8.14 -2.92
C TYR A 370 -4.65 -9.14 -1.87
N ARG A 371 -5.55 -9.84 -1.16
CA ARG A 371 -5.15 -10.87 -0.20
C ARG A 371 -4.51 -12.06 -0.93
N ASN A 372 -3.49 -12.66 -0.31
CA ASN A 372 -2.87 -13.88 -0.80
C ASN A 372 -2.26 -13.71 -2.21
N GLY A 373 -1.71 -12.52 -2.50
CA GLY A 373 -1.15 -12.16 -3.80
C GLY A 373 0.17 -11.40 -3.67
N ASN A 374 0.63 -10.81 -4.76
CA ASN A 374 1.66 -9.78 -4.76
C ASN A 374 1.34 -8.69 -5.77
N SER A 375 1.15 -7.46 -5.30
CA SER A 375 0.78 -6.36 -6.17
C SER A 375 1.59 -5.12 -5.82
N GLY A 376 2.21 -4.53 -6.85
CA GLY A 376 2.90 -3.24 -6.72
C GLY A 376 1.98 -2.13 -6.22
N ASN A 377 0.67 -2.23 -6.49
CA ASN A 377 -0.34 -1.26 -6.02
C ASN A 377 -0.45 -1.20 -4.48
N VAL A 378 -0.01 -2.24 -3.78
CA VAL A 378 -0.06 -2.34 -2.30
C VAL A 378 1.32 -2.56 -1.69
N GLY A 379 2.39 -2.35 -2.47
CA GLY A 379 3.77 -2.44 -1.98
C GLY A 379 4.38 -3.85 -1.99
N GLY A 380 3.75 -4.83 -2.64
CA GLY A 380 4.33 -6.16 -2.87
C GLY A 380 3.47 -7.31 -2.35
N ALA A 381 4.12 -8.32 -1.76
CA ALA A 381 3.50 -9.56 -1.31
C ALA A 381 2.63 -9.38 -0.06
N THR A 382 1.45 -10.00 -0.08
CA THR A 382 0.41 -9.93 0.95
C THR A 382 0.02 -11.34 1.40
N PRO A 383 0.98 -12.12 1.94
CA PRO A 383 0.71 -13.49 2.38
C PRO A 383 -0.31 -13.51 3.51
N VAL A 384 -1.09 -14.59 3.57
CA VAL A 384 -2.12 -14.75 4.61
C VAL A 384 -1.52 -14.81 6.00
N TRP A 385 -0.36 -15.44 6.14
CA TRP A 385 0.35 -15.57 7.41
C TRP A 385 1.75 -14.99 7.30
N ARG A 386 2.15 -14.23 8.31
CA ARG A 386 3.52 -13.79 8.51
C ARG A 386 3.81 -13.79 10.00
N GLY A 387 5.02 -14.15 10.40
CA GLY A 387 5.38 -14.09 11.80
C GLY A 387 6.85 -14.29 12.08
N ASN A 388 7.23 -13.99 13.31
CA ASN A 388 8.54 -14.27 13.83
C ASN A 388 8.47 -14.77 15.27
N SER A 389 9.41 -15.63 15.63
CA SER A 389 9.55 -16.16 16.98
C SER A 389 11.00 -16.05 17.42
N THR A 390 11.25 -15.60 18.63
CA THR A 390 12.60 -15.41 19.16
C THR A 390 12.72 -16.13 20.48
N LEU A 391 13.69 -17.04 20.59
CA LEU A 391 14.13 -17.61 21.85
C LEU A 391 15.44 -16.97 22.26
N SER A 392 15.44 -16.27 23.38
CA SER A 392 16.62 -15.65 23.97
C SER A 392 17.05 -16.42 25.21
N TRP A 393 18.36 -16.59 25.36
CA TRP A 393 18.99 -17.24 26.51
C TRP A 393 20.02 -16.31 27.12
N ARG A 394 20.09 -16.27 28.45
CA ARG A 394 21.11 -15.53 29.18
C ARG A 394 21.63 -16.30 30.39
N ARG A 395 22.95 -16.36 30.52
CA ARG A 395 23.64 -16.90 31.71
C ARG A 395 24.90 -16.09 32.00
N ASN A 396 24.92 -15.39 33.13
CA ASN A 396 26.05 -14.55 33.56
C ASN A 396 26.48 -13.53 32.47
N GLN A 397 27.70 -13.63 31.96
CA GLN A 397 28.25 -12.82 30.87
C GLN A 397 27.73 -13.21 29.48
N TRP A 398 27.12 -14.39 29.34
CA TRP A 398 26.66 -14.93 28.06
C TRP A 398 25.22 -14.56 27.76
N ASN A 399 24.97 -14.23 26.50
CA ASN A 399 23.65 -14.07 25.91
C ASN A 399 23.68 -14.77 24.54
N ALA A 400 22.69 -15.59 24.24
CA ALA A 400 22.48 -16.13 22.90
C ALA A 400 21.02 -15.97 22.49
N GLY A 401 20.75 -16.03 21.19
CA GLY A 401 19.39 -16.05 20.71
C GLY A 401 19.25 -16.72 19.36
N VAL A 402 18.06 -17.26 19.13
CA VAL A 402 17.62 -17.80 17.84
C VAL A 402 16.32 -17.09 17.47
N GLY A 403 16.29 -16.47 16.30
CA GLY A 403 15.12 -15.90 15.67
C GLY A 403 14.67 -16.78 14.51
N PHE A 404 13.40 -17.14 14.48
CA PHE A 404 12.70 -17.79 13.38
C PHE A 404 11.81 -16.77 12.68
N TYR A 405 11.83 -16.76 11.35
CA TYR A 405 11.02 -15.87 10.52
C TYR A 405 10.27 -16.68 9.47
N TYR A 406 8.97 -16.43 9.37
CA TYR A 406 8.06 -17.13 8.48
C TYR A 406 7.29 -16.16 7.59
N ILE A 407 7.22 -16.50 6.31
CA ILE A 407 6.39 -15.83 5.30
C ILE A 407 5.57 -16.93 4.65
N GLY A 408 4.25 -16.88 4.78
CA GLY A 408 3.35 -17.88 4.24
C GLY A 408 3.28 -17.85 2.72
N ARG A 409 2.72 -18.92 2.14
CA ARG A 409 2.45 -18.99 0.70
C ARG A 409 1.50 -17.89 0.24
N TYR A 410 1.60 -17.52 -1.03
CA TYR A 410 0.71 -16.59 -1.71
C TYR A 410 0.74 -16.83 -3.23
N THR A 411 -0.11 -16.14 -3.98
CA THR A 411 -0.18 -16.28 -5.45
C THR A 411 0.59 -15.17 -6.17
N ASP A 412 1.14 -15.49 -7.34
CA ASP A 412 1.90 -14.54 -8.14
C ASP A 412 1.01 -13.85 -9.19
N ASN A 413 0.85 -12.54 -9.11
CA ASN A 413 0.10 -11.75 -10.07
C ASN A 413 0.77 -11.69 -11.45
N GLY A 414 2.09 -11.88 -11.51
CA GLY A 414 2.87 -11.86 -12.76
C GLY A 414 2.88 -13.21 -13.49
N ALA A 415 2.58 -14.32 -12.82
CA ALA A 415 2.54 -15.66 -13.40
C ALA A 415 1.11 -16.20 -13.46
N THR A 416 0.41 -15.90 -14.55
CA THR A 416 -0.99 -16.29 -14.77
C THR A 416 -1.14 -17.29 -15.92
N THR A 417 -2.21 -18.09 -15.88
CA THR A 417 -2.65 -18.97 -16.95
C THR A 417 -4.18 -18.93 -17.10
N THR A 418 -4.72 -19.67 -18.06
CA THR A 418 -6.16 -19.79 -18.31
C THR A 418 -6.75 -21.03 -17.64
N GLN A 419 -8.08 -21.05 -17.49
CA GLN A 419 -8.81 -22.24 -17.02
C GLN A 419 -8.50 -23.46 -17.89
N THR A 420 -8.55 -23.31 -19.22
CA THR A 420 -8.29 -24.40 -20.18
C THR A 420 -6.92 -25.05 -19.98
N THR A 421 -5.87 -24.24 -19.75
CA THR A 421 -4.54 -24.75 -19.47
C THR A 421 -4.45 -25.40 -18.09
N TRP A 422 -5.12 -24.85 -17.08
CA TRP A 422 -5.14 -25.45 -15.75
C TRP A 422 -5.86 -26.81 -15.73
N ASP A 423 -6.98 -26.92 -16.43
CA ASP A 423 -7.74 -28.16 -16.59
C ASP A 423 -6.94 -29.20 -17.40
N SER A 424 -6.26 -28.79 -18.48
CA SER A 424 -5.44 -29.71 -19.28
C SER A 424 -4.22 -30.25 -18.52
N LEU A 425 -3.76 -29.53 -17.50
CA LEU A 425 -2.69 -29.97 -16.59
C LEU A 425 -3.21 -30.85 -15.44
N GLY A 426 -4.50 -31.15 -15.37
CA GLY A 426 -5.10 -31.96 -14.30
C GLY A 426 -5.20 -31.21 -12.96
N ASN A 427 -5.48 -29.90 -13.01
CA ASN A 427 -5.77 -29.07 -11.84
C ASN A 427 -4.64 -29.06 -10.78
N PRO A 428 -3.39 -28.76 -11.17
CA PRO A 428 -2.24 -28.88 -10.27
C PRO A 428 -2.31 -27.92 -9.07
N SER A 429 -1.83 -28.36 -7.91
CA SER A 429 -1.87 -27.58 -6.65
C SER A 429 -0.92 -26.38 -6.61
N TYR A 430 0.03 -26.28 -7.53
CA TYR A 430 0.92 -25.12 -7.68
C TYR A 430 0.27 -23.98 -8.48
N ILE A 431 -0.98 -24.15 -8.93
CA ILE A 431 -1.80 -23.10 -9.55
C ILE A 431 -3.09 -22.97 -8.74
N GLN A 432 -3.44 -21.75 -8.37
CA GLN A 432 -4.63 -21.44 -7.59
C GLN A 432 -5.59 -20.54 -8.40
N PRO A 433 -6.87 -20.93 -8.57
CA PRO A 433 -7.89 -20.04 -9.11
C PRO A 433 -8.21 -18.93 -8.10
N MET A 434 -8.26 -17.70 -8.59
CA MET A 434 -8.51 -16.49 -7.80
C MET A 434 -9.58 -15.67 -8.51
N PHE A 435 -10.67 -15.32 -7.82
CA PHE A 435 -11.64 -14.37 -8.36
C PHE A 435 -11.13 -12.95 -8.13
N ASN A 436 -10.88 -12.22 -9.20
CA ASN A 436 -10.29 -10.88 -9.15
C ASN A 436 -10.80 -10.04 -10.31
N ASN A 437 -11.20 -8.79 -10.04
CA ASN A 437 -11.65 -7.84 -11.04
C ASN A 437 -12.81 -8.40 -11.91
N GLY A 438 -13.73 -9.15 -11.29
CA GLY A 438 -14.92 -9.68 -11.95
C GLY A 438 -14.73 -10.97 -12.76
N SER A 439 -13.52 -11.57 -12.74
CA SER A 439 -13.23 -12.81 -13.46
C SER A 439 -12.32 -13.74 -12.65
N TYR A 440 -12.27 -15.02 -13.02
CA TYR A 440 -11.28 -15.96 -12.48
C TYR A 440 -9.95 -15.81 -13.21
N VAL A 441 -8.87 -15.68 -12.43
CA VAL A 441 -7.48 -15.76 -12.90
C VAL A 441 -6.79 -16.93 -12.20
N TYR A 442 -5.96 -17.66 -12.93
CA TYR A 442 -5.28 -18.85 -12.42
C TYR A 442 -3.81 -18.51 -12.22
N ARG A 443 -3.34 -18.46 -10.98
CA ARG A 443 -2.02 -17.93 -10.62
C ARG A 443 -1.10 -18.98 -10.05
N TYR A 444 0.18 -18.90 -10.37
CA TYR A 444 1.21 -19.70 -9.72
C TYR A 444 1.24 -19.43 -8.22
N VAL A 445 1.42 -20.48 -7.42
CA VAL A 445 1.54 -20.40 -5.96
C VAL A 445 3.01 -20.32 -5.57
N ILE A 446 3.40 -19.18 -5.01
CA ILE A 446 4.69 -18.99 -4.35
C ILE A 446 4.63 -19.70 -3.00
N HIS A 447 5.51 -20.69 -2.80
CA HIS A 447 5.55 -21.47 -1.56
C HIS A 447 6.02 -20.64 -0.37
N ASP A 448 5.73 -21.12 0.85
CA ASP A 448 6.17 -20.47 2.07
C ASP A 448 7.70 -20.48 2.21
N SER A 449 8.21 -19.57 3.03
CA SER A 449 9.64 -19.47 3.33
C SER A 449 9.90 -19.40 4.83
N LYS A 450 11.04 -19.95 5.22
CA LYS A 450 11.50 -20.03 6.60
C LYS A 450 12.95 -19.60 6.65
N SER A 451 13.30 -18.69 7.55
CA SER A 451 14.70 -18.35 7.81
C SER A 451 15.00 -18.23 9.29
N TYR A 452 16.27 -18.40 9.62
CA TYR A 452 16.74 -18.47 11.00
C TYR A 452 17.94 -17.56 11.17
N ASN A 453 17.91 -16.72 12.20
CA ASN A 453 19.02 -15.87 12.59
C ASN A 453 19.49 -16.31 13.99
N VAL A 454 20.80 -16.33 14.21
CA VAL A 454 21.37 -16.68 15.52
C VAL A 454 22.38 -15.63 15.94
N HIS A 455 22.55 -15.48 17.25
CA HIS A 455 23.67 -14.71 17.79
C HIS A 455 24.17 -15.29 19.11
N LEU A 456 25.44 -14.99 19.39
CA LEU A 456 26.10 -15.22 20.67
C LEU A 456 26.85 -13.94 21.07
N THR A 457 26.61 -13.49 22.28
CA THR A 457 27.21 -12.29 22.87
C THR A 457 27.90 -12.66 24.18
N TYR A 458 29.12 -12.18 24.36
CA TYR A 458 29.84 -12.23 25.63
C TYR A 458 30.13 -10.83 26.14
N ARG A 459 29.71 -10.55 27.38
CA ARG A 459 29.98 -9.29 28.09
C ARG A 459 31.18 -9.43 29.01
N PHE A 460 32.27 -8.74 28.70
CA PHE A 460 33.45 -8.73 29.56
C PHE A 460 33.18 -7.98 30.86
N ARG A 461 33.35 -8.68 31.98
CA ARG A 461 33.41 -8.11 33.33
C ARG A 461 34.85 -8.23 33.84
N SER A 462 35.77 -7.53 33.19
CA SER A 462 37.19 -7.54 33.52
C SER A 462 37.59 -6.28 34.29
N ALA A 463 38.56 -6.42 35.21
CA ALA A 463 39.26 -5.29 35.80
C ALA A 463 40.22 -4.61 34.80
N ASN A 464 40.56 -5.27 33.70
CA ASN A 464 41.39 -4.71 32.64
C ASN A 464 40.65 -3.54 31.95
N LYS A 465 41.22 -2.33 32.02
CA LYS A 465 40.66 -1.09 31.44
C LYS A 465 40.35 -1.18 29.94
N TYR A 466 41.04 -2.04 29.21
CA TYR A 466 40.82 -2.22 27.77
C TYR A 466 39.57 -3.04 27.47
N LEU A 467 39.23 -4.03 28.31
CA LEU A 467 38.10 -4.95 28.12
C LEU A 467 36.89 -4.64 29.02
N LYS A 468 37.05 -3.79 30.04
CA LYS A 468 35.95 -3.34 30.90
C LYS A 468 34.84 -2.73 30.04
N ASN A 469 33.59 -3.08 30.36
CA ASN A 469 32.38 -2.60 29.67
C ASN A 469 32.36 -2.87 28.16
N THR A 470 33.02 -3.94 27.71
CA THR A 470 33.04 -4.36 26.30
C THR A 470 32.12 -5.57 26.10
N ASP A 471 31.29 -5.50 25.06
CA ASP A 471 30.46 -6.59 24.57
C ASP A 471 30.97 -7.02 23.20
N ILE A 472 31.22 -8.32 23.00
CA ILE A 472 31.49 -8.91 21.69
C ILE A 472 30.29 -9.76 21.29
N ARG A 473 29.74 -9.52 20.10
CA ARG A 473 28.63 -10.28 19.52
C ARG A 473 29.04 -10.88 18.18
N LEU A 474 28.87 -12.19 18.06
CA LEU A 474 28.90 -12.94 16.81
C LEU A 474 27.47 -13.22 16.39
N GLY A 475 27.14 -12.96 15.12
CA GLY A 475 25.82 -13.19 14.55
C GLY A 475 25.90 -13.93 13.22
N ALA A 476 24.85 -14.67 12.91
CA ALA A 476 24.64 -15.20 11.58
C ALA A 476 23.17 -15.08 11.19
N ASN A 477 22.90 -14.40 10.08
CA ASN A 477 21.58 -14.27 9.51
C ASN A 477 21.37 -15.32 8.42
N ASN A 478 20.16 -15.85 8.31
CA ASN A 478 19.80 -16.91 7.37
C ASN A 478 20.76 -18.11 7.47
N VAL A 479 20.90 -18.68 8.68
CA VAL A 479 21.92 -19.72 8.96
C VAL A 479 21.75 -20.98 8.11
N LEU A 480 20.52 -21.30 7.70
CA LEU A 480 20.24 -22.44 6.83
C LEU A 480 20.45 -22.11 5.34
N ASN A 481 20.87 -20.88 5.01
CA ASN A 481 21.05 -20.41 3.65
C ASN A 481 19.79 -20.64 2.78
N ALA A 482 18.61 -20.39 3.36
CA ALA A 482 17.35 -20.50 2.67
C ALA A 482 17.33 -19.52 1.48
N LYS A 483 16.88 -20.01 0.34
CA LYS A 483 16.77 -19.22 -0.89
C LYS A 483 15.38 -18.62 -0.99
N PRO A 484 15.24 -17.42 -1.58
CA PRO A 484 13.94 -16.87 -1.87
C PRO A 484 13.14 -17.82 -2.78
N PRO A 485 11.82 -18.00 -2.56
CA PRO A 485 10.94 -18.63 -3.53
C PRO A 485 10.99 -17.89 -4.88
N LEU A 486 10.81 -18.64 -5.97
CA LEU A 486 10.76 -18.06 -7.32
C LEU A 486 9.46 -17.28 -7.52
N SER A 487 9.56 -16.15 -8.20
CA SER A 487 8.43 -15.36 -8.70
C SER A 487 8.71 -14.81 -10.09
N ALA A 488 7.66 -14.36 -10.77
CA ALA A 488 7.72 -13.65 -12.05
C ALA A 488 8.18 -12.19 -11.93
N ASP A 489 8.66 -11.77 -10.76
CA ASP A 489 9.32 -10.47 -10.62
C ASP A 489 10.57 -10.42 -11.50
N SER A 490 10.93 -9.22 -11.95
CA SER A 490 12.16 -8.92 -12.68
C SER A 490 13.44 -9.52 -12.08
N ARG A 491 13.50 -9.69 -10.76
CA ARG A 491 14.67 -10.28 -10.06
C ARG A 491 14.57 -11.79 -9.86
N GLY A 492 13.49 -12.43 -10.32
CA GLY A 492 13.19 -13.85 -10.13
C GLY A 492 12.69 -14.21 -8.72
N TYR A 493 12.48 -13.22 -7.86
CA TYR A 493 11.91 -13.36 -6.52
C TYR A 493 11.21 -12.07 -6.09
N ASP A 494 10.28 -12.17 -5.13
CA ASP A 494 9.57 -10.99 -4.63
C ASP A 494 10.45 -10.13 -3.70
N VAL A 495 10.81 -8.97 -4.21
CA VAL A 495 11.77 -8.07 -3.57
C VAL A 495 11.20 -7.37 -2.34
N SER A 496 9.87 -7.30 -2.21
CA SER A 496 9.20 -6.66 -1.09
C SER A 496 9.39 -7.42 0.23
N VAL A 497 9.60 -8.74 0.14
CA VAL A 497 9.65 -9.63 1.31
C VAL A 497 10.94 -10.45 1.41
N TYR A 498 11.65 -10.72 0.30
CA TYR A 498 12.80 -11.64 0.31
C TYR A 498 14.17 -11.00 0.09
N ASN A 499 14.30 -9.68 0.07
CA ASN A 499 15.57 -9.02 -0.22
C ASN A 499 16.71 -9.39 0.76
N THR A 500 16.39 -9.62 2.03
CA THR A 500 17.37 -10.09 3.02
C THR A 500 17.76 -11.55 2.81
N MET A 501 16.81 -12.40 2.42
CA MET A 501 17.02 -13.82 2.14
C MET A 501 17.86 -14.04 0.87
N ALA A 502 17.65 -13.21 -0.16
CA ALA A 502 18.37 -13.25 -1.42
C ALA A 502 19.90 -13.06 -1.27
N ARG A 503 20.34 -12.39 -0.20
CA ARG A 503 21.78 -12.26 0.13
C ARG A 503 22.41 -13.56 0.64
N GLY A 504 21.61 -14.58 0.93
CA GLY A 504 22.07 -15.84 1.52
C GLY A 504 22.48 -15.70 2.99
N ARG A 505 23.39 -16.58 3.43
CA ARG A 505 23.93 -16.57 4.78
C ARG A 505 24.91 -15.42 4.99
N ILE A 506 24.67 -14.59 6.01
CA ILE A 506 25.54 -13.45 6.37
C ILE A 506 26.07 -13.63 7.78
N TYR A 507 27.38 -13.54 7.98
CA TYR A 507 28.01 -13.51 9.30
C TYR A 507 28.32 -12.07 9.72
N SER A 508 28.25 -11.79 11.02
CA SER A 508 28.57 -10.47 11.58
C SER A 508 29.37 -10.58 12.88
N LEU A 509 30.28 -9.65 13.07
CA LEU A 509 30.99 -9.40 14.32
C LEU A 509 30.72 -7.95 14.73
N GLN A 510 30.24 -7.75 15.95
CA GLN A 510 30.03 -6.44 16.54
C GLN A 510 30.78 -6.34 17.87
N ILE A 511 31.55 -5.27 18.03
CA ILE A 511 32.23 -4.93 19.29
C ILE A 511 31.62 -3.62 19.78
N THR A 512 31.10 -3.61 21.00
CA THR A 512 30.50 -2.42 21.63
C THR A 512 31.21 -2.13 22.93
N LYS A 513 31.77 -0.92 23.07
CA LYS A 513 32.38 -0.46 24.31
C LYS A 513 31.61 0.74 24.85
N LYS A 514 31.16 0.64 26.10
CA LYS A 514 30.63 1.80 26.82
C LYS A 514 31.80 2.49 27.53
N LEU A 515 32.10 3.71 27.10
CA LEU A 515 33.14 4.56 27.68
C LEU A 515 32.72 5.04 29.06
#